data_AF-A0A2P6VU72-F1
#
_entry.id   AF-A0A2P6VU72-F1
#
_cell.length_a   1.000
_cell.length_b   1.000
_cell.length_c   1.000
_cell.angle_alpha   90.00
_cell.angle_beta   90.00
_cell.angle_gamma   90.00
#
_symmetry.space_group_name_H-M   'P 1'
#
loop_
_entity.id
_entity.type
_entity.pdbx_description
1 polymer ?
#
loop_
_entity_poly.entity_id
_entity_poly.type
_entity_poly.pdbx_seq_one_letter_code
_entity_poly.pdbx_strand_id
1 'polypeptide(L)'
;MTKVFDAGGCVLGRLASELAQQILHDDEPVKVVNAEQAIVTGEKNDVLETYRNKYHRGTERKGPHFPRAPHRLVKRTVRGMIPYDQARGRNAYERLKCYIGVPEDVDESEIQSLDDAQPKSVREHVTVAEISRDLGAKV
;
A
#
# COMPACT_ATOMS: atom_id res chain seq x y z
N MET A 1 -6.04 -3.38 -20.75
CA MET A 1 -4.91 -2.44 -20.62
C MET A 1 -4.34 -2.61 -19.20
N THR A 2 -3.08 -2.25 -18.93
CA THR A 2 -2.57 -2.28 -17.54
C THR A 2 -2.62 -0.87 -16.99
N LYS A 3 -3.27 -0.66 -15.85
CA LYS A 3 -3.29 0.65 -15.19
C LYS A 3 -2.10 0.77 -14.25
N VAL A 4 -1.42 1.91 -14.27
CA VAL A 4 -0.27 2.19 -13.42
C VAL A 4 -0.58 3.42 -12.57
N PHE A 5 -0.43 3.31 -11.25
CA PHE A 5 -0.69 4.41 -10.32
C PHE A 5 0.55 4.78 -9.51
N ASP A 6 0.78 6.08 -9.34
CA ASP A 6 1.77 6.59 -8.41
C ASP A 6 1.21 6.64 -6.99
N ALA A 7 1.93 6.04 -6.03
CA ALA A 7 1.59 6.11 -4.62
C ALA A 7 2.24 7.32 -3.90
N GLY A 8 3.13 8.05 -4.57
CA GLY A 8 3.85 9.21 -4.04
C GLY A 8 2.90 10.26 -3.44
N GLY A 9 3.11 10.61 -2.17
CA GLY A 9 2.33 11.63 -1.47
C GLY A 9 0.86 11.28 -1.21
N CYS A 10 0.39 10.11 -1.64
CA CYS A 10 -0.98 9.66 -1.46
C CYS A 10 -1.20 9.10 -0.05
N VAL A 11 -2.33 9.42 0.56
CA VAL A 11 -2.73 8.84 1.84
C VAL A 11 -3.02 7.36 1.66
N LEU A 12 -2.26 6.50 2.33
CA LEU A 12 -2.27 5.04 2.16
C LEU A 12 -3.67 4.43 2.20
N GLY A 13 -4.52 4.89 3.12
CA GLY A 13 -5.89 4.42 3.24
C GLY A 13 -6.79 4.85 2.07
N ARG A 14 -6.64 6.07 1.58
CA ARG A 14 -7.42 6.58 0.44
C ARG A 14 -6.99 5.89 -0.85
N LEU A 15 -5.68 5.82 -1.07
CA LEU A 15 -5.06 5.07 -2.16
C LEU A 15 -5.58 3.63 -2.18
N ALA A 16 -5.56 2.95 -1.02
CA ALA A 16 -6.01 1.56 -0.96
C ALA A 16 -7.51 1.39 -1.27
N SER A 17 -8.35 2.36 -0.92
CA SER A 17 -9.79 2.33 -1.20
C SER A 17 -10.06 2.44 -2.70
N GLU A 18 -9.43 3.40 -3.36
CA GLU A 18 -9.53 3.56 -4.82
C GLU A 18 -9.02 2.33 -5.57
N LEU A 19 -7.84 1.82 -5.18
CA LEU A 19 -7.28 0.61 -5.78
C LEU A 19 -8.19 -0.61 -5.56
N ALA A 20 -8.79 -0.75 -4.37
CA ALA A 20 -9.71 -1.85 -4.07
C ALA A 20 -10.96 -1.82 -4.95
N GLN A 21 -11.53 -0.64 -5.20
CA GLN A 21 -12.67 -0.49 -6.11
C GLN A 21 -12.25 -0.88 -7.53
N GLN A 22 -11.13 -0.34 -8.03
CA GLN A 22 -10.67 -0.63 -9.38
C GLN A 22 -10.42 -2.12 -9.61
N ILE A 23 -9.70 -2.81 -8.72
CA ILE A 23 -9.40 -4.25 -8.93
C ILE A 23 -10.63 -5.16 -8.79
N LEU A 24 -11.70 -4.69 -8.13
CA LEU A 24 -12.93 -5.45 -7.96
C LEU A 24 -13.93 -5.23 -9.10
N HIS A 25 -13.98 -4.03 -9.66
CA HIS A 25 -14.88 -3.65 -10.75
C HIS A 25 -14.26 -3.90 -12.12
N ASP A 26 -12.97 -3.62 -12.27
CA ASP A 26 -12.25 -3.81 -13.52
C ASP A 26 -11.51 -5.15 -13.47
N ASP A 27 -11.63 -5.94 -14.55
CA ASP A 27 -10.85 -7.16 -14.72
C ASP A 27 -9.42 -6.92 -15.22
N GLU A 28 -8.96 -5.66 -15.15
CA GLU A 28 -7.65 -5.22 -15.62
C GLU A 28 -6.55 -5.33 -14.55
N PRO A 29 -5.30 -5.64 -14.95
CA PRO A 29 -4.17 -5.62 -14.03
C PRO A 29 -3.83 -4.19 -13.59
N VAL A 30 -3.52 -4.04 -12.31
CA VAL A 30 -3.16 -2.76 -11.70
C VAL A 30 -1.75 -2.84 -11.12
N LYS A 31 -0.86 -1.95 -11.57
CA LYS A 31 0.47 -1.73 -11.00
C LYS A 31 0.47 -0.46 -10.16
N VAL A 32 1.14 -0.49 -9.02
CA VAL A 32 1.38 0.67 -8.14
C VAL A 32 2.88 0.85 -7.99
N VAL A 33 3.37 2.05 -8.29
CA VAL A 33 4.79 2.41 -8.19
C VAL A 33 5.02 3.35 -6.99
N ASN A 34 6.29 3.53 -6.60
CA ASN A 34 6.69 4.38 -5.46
C ASN A 34 5.94 4.06 -4.15
N ALA A 35 5.66 2.77 -3.90
CA ALA A 35 4.88 2.34 -2.73
C ALA A 35 5.49 2.78 -1.38
N GLU A 36 6.79 3.02 -1.34
CA GLU A 36 7.53 3.55 -0.20
C GLU A 36 7.22 5.02 0.11
N GLN A 37 6.75 5.79 -0.87
CA GLN A 37 6.45 7.21 -0.76
C GLN A 37 5.00 7.50 -0.37
N ALA A 38 4.15 6.47 -0.27
CA ALA A 38 2.82 6.62 0.30
C ALA A 38 2.91 7.13 1.75
N ILE A 39 1.91 7.90 2.18
CA ILE A 39 1.92 8.55 3.49
C ILE A 39 0.82 8.03 4.41
N VAL A 40 1.10 8.03 5.70
CA VAL A 40 0.13 7.81 6.78
C VAL A 40 0.08 9.08 7.62
N THR A 41 -1.12 9.65 7.75
CA THR A 41 -1.34 10.87 8.52
C THR A 41 -1.36 10.56 10.02
N GLY A 42 -0.75 11.42 10.83
CA GLY A 42 -0.71 11.30 12.29
C GLY A 42 0.66 11.66 12.86
N GLU A 43 0.73 11.78 14.19
CA GLU A 43 2.00 11.98 14.89
C GLU A 43 2.92 10.78 14.65
N LYS A 44 4.21 11.06 14.43
CA LYS A 44 5.19 10.03 14.07
C LYS A 44 5.26 8.89 15.10
N ASN A 45 5.29 9.21 16.39
CA ASN A 45 5.41 8.20 17.44
C ASN A 45 4.19 7.27 17.49
N ASP A 46 2.98 7.85 17.48
CA ASP A 46 1.72 7.10 17.49
C ASP A 46 1.58 6.18 16.28
N VAL A 47 1.94 6.67 15.10
CA VAL A 47 1.89 5.88 13.86
C VAL A 47 2.86 4.71 13.97
N LEU A 48 4.14 4.96 14.30
CA LEU A 48 5.15 3.91 14.41
C LEU A 48 4.78 2.87 15.48
N GLU A 49 4.33 3.31 16.65
CA GLU A 49 3.87 2.43 17.73
C GLU A 49 2.70 1.56 17.25
N THR A 50 1.72 2.13 16.56
CA THR A 50 0.59 1.39 15.99
C THR A 50 1.05 0.28 15.05
N TYR A 51 2.03 0.56 14.18
CA TYR A 51 2.57 -0.44 13.26
C TYR A 51 3.44 -1.49 13.96
N ARG A 52 4.24 -1.11 14.97
CA ARG A 52 4.98 -2.06 15.83
C ARG A 52 4.01 -3.00 16.55
N ASN A 53 2.95 -2.48 17.14
CA ASN A 53 1.92 -3.27 17.83
C ASN A 53 1.20 -4.25 16.87
N LYS A 54 0.96 -3.84 15.61
CA LYS A 54 0.42 -4.73 14.57
C LYS A 54 1.43 -5.81 14.18
N TYR A 55 2.71 -5.46 14.11
CA TYR A 55 3.78 -6.39 13.71
C TYR A 55 4.08 -7.42 14.79
N HIS A 56 4.17 -7.01 16.06
CA HIS A 56 4.40 -7.88 17.21
C HIS A 56 3.15 -8.64 17.66
N ARG A 57 2.01 -8.46 16.97
CA ARG A 57 0.78 -9.20 17.27
C ARG A 57 0.95 -10.66 16.88
N GLY A 58 1.04 -11.53 17.88
CA GLY A 58 1.12 -12.98 17.72
C GLY A 58 2.50 -13.54 18.05
N THR A 59 2.72 -14.80 17.76
CA THR A 59 4.00 -15.49 17.98
C THR A 59 4.70 -15.69 16.64
N GLU A 60 6.04 -15.75 16.65
CA GLU A 60 6.86 -15.94 15.43
C GLU A 60 6.38 -17.11 14.55
N ARG A 61 5.90 -18.19 15.16
CA ARG A 61 5.40 -19.39 14.48
C ARG A 61 3.90 -19.41 14.18
N LYS A 62 3.10 -18.64 14.93
CA LYS A 62 1.64 -18.66 14.86
C LYS A 62 1.09 -17.27 15.14
N GLY A 63 0.43 -16.68 14.15
CA GLY A 63 -0.23 -15.41 14.30
C GLY A 63 -0.40 -14.68 12.97
N PRO A 64 -1.00 -13.48 12.99
CA PRO A 64 -1.07 -12.62 11.82
C PRO A 64 0.33 -12.24 11.33
N HIS A 65 0.75 -12.76 10.18
CA HIS A 65 2.00 -12.33 9.55
C HIS A 65 1.84 -10.91 8.99
N PHE A 66 2.43 -9.93 9.67
CA PHE A 66 2.47 -8.56 9.20
C PHE A 66 3.74 -8.32 8.38
N PRO A 67 3.64 -7.85 7.12
CA PRO A 67 4.83 -7.64 6.30
C PRO A 67 5.60 -6.40 6.75
N ARG A 68 6.92 -6.41 6.53
CA ARG A 68 7.80 -5.27 6.82
C ARG A 68 8.07 -4.40 5.58
N ALA A 69 8.10 -5.00 4.39
CA ALA A 69 8.47 -4.31 3.15
C ALA A 69 7.37 -3.34 2.66
N PRO A 70 7.71 -2.17 2.11
CA PRO A 70 6.75 -1.09 1.84
C PRO A 70 5.70 -1.48 0.79
N HIS A 71 6.12 -2.05 -0.34
CA HIS A 71 5.20 -2.58 -1.36
C HIS A 71 4.23 -3.63 -0.80
N ARG A 72 4.65 -4.44 0.18
CA ARG A 72 3.77 -5.42 0.85
C ARG A 72 2.86 -4.77 1.88
N LEU A 73 3.25 -3.66 2.51
CA LEU A 73 2.38 -2.89 3.40
C LEU A 73 1.20 -2.31 2.62
N VAL A 74 1.47 -1.66 1.48
CA VAL A 74 0.42 -1.15 0.58
C VAL A 74 -0.52 -2.29 0.17
N LYS A 75 0.05 -3.39 -0.33
CA LYS A 75 -0.73 -4.55 -0.74
C LYS A 75 -1.54 -5.16 0.43
N ARG A 76 -0.99 -5.18 1.65
CA ARG A 76 -1.68 -5.66 2.86
C ARG A 76 -2.85 -4.78 3.28
N THR A 77 -2.76 -3.47 3.06
CA THR A 77 -3.84 -2.50 3.29
C THR A 77 -4.97 -2.73 2.29
N VAL A 78 -4.67 -2.84 1.00
CA VAL A 78 -5.68 -3.12 -0.05
C VAL A 78 -6.39 -4.45 0.22
N ARG A 79 -5.66 -5.49 0.65
CA ARG A 79 -6.26 -6.77 1.05
C ARG A 79 -7.34 -6.62 2.12
N GLY A 80 -7.20 -5.64 3.02
CA GLY A 80 -8.19 -5.37 4.07
C GLY A 80 -9.48 -4.71 3.57
N MET A 81 -9.49 -4.21 2.33
CA MET A 81 -10.61 -3.50 1.71
C MET A 81 -11.37 -4.33 0.67
N ILE A 82 -10.99 -5.59 0.48
CA ILE A 82 -11.61 -6.52 -0.48
C ILE A 82 -12.05 -7.82 0.22
N PRO A 83 -13.09 -8.51 -0.29
CA PRO A 83 -13.54 -9.81 0.23
C PRO A 83 -12.57 -10.94 -0.14
N TYR A 84 -11.39 -10.96 0.51
CA TYR A 84 -10.29 -11.89 0.22
C TYR A 84 -10.60 -13.37 0.55
N ASP A 85 -11.61 -13.60 1.38
CA ASP A 85 -12.12 -14.94 1.67
C ASP A 85 -12.76 -15.59 0.43
N GLN A 86 -13.36 -14.78 -0.45
CA GLN A 86 -14.03 -15.22 -1.67
C GLN A 86 -13.06 -15.33 -2.87
N ALA A 87 -13.39 -16.22 -3.82
CA ALA A 87 -12.59 -16.40 -5.04
C ALA A 87 -12.41 -15.10 -5.84
N ARG A 88 -13.48 -14.30 -5.95
CA ARG A 88 -13.44 -13.00 -6.64
C ARG A 88 -12.39 -12.05 -6.04
N GLY A 89 -12.37 -11.91 -4.71
CA GLY A 89 -11.40 -11.03 -4.05
C GLY A 89 -9.96 -11.55 -4.14
N ARG A 90 -9.75 -12.87 -4.14
CA ARG A 90 -8.42 -13.45 -4.36
C ARG A 90 -7.90 -13.19 -5.77
N ASN A 91 -8.74 -13.39 -6.78
CA ASN A 91 -8.37 -13.11 -8.17
C ASN A 91 -8.05 -11.61 -8.35
N ALA A 92 -8.85 -10.72 -7.77
CA ALA A 92 -8.58 -9.28 -7.78
C ALA A 92 -7.24 -8.93 -7.10
N TYR A 93 -6.94 -9.57 -5.97
CA TYR A 93 -5.69 -9.37 -5.24
C TYR A 93 -4.43 -9.83 -5.99
N GLU A 94 -4.55 -10.89 -6.78
CA GLU A 94 -3.47 -11.42 -7.61
C GLU A 94 -3.10 -10.47 -8.76
N ARG A 95 -4.08 -9.74 -9.29
CA ARG A 95 -3.88 -8.73 -10.35
C ARG A 95 -3.13 -7.49 -9.86
N LEU A 96 -3.23 -7.17 -8.57
CA LEU A 96 -2.56 -6.01 -7.98
C LEU A 96 -1.06 -6.29 -7.79
N LYS A 97 -0.21 -5.48 -8.40
CA LYS A 97 1.25 -5.49 -8.19
C LYS A 97 1.70 -4.16 -7.61
N CYS A 98 2.49 -4.19 -6.54
CA CYS A 98 3.05 -3.00 -5.93
C CYS A 98 4.58 -3.09 -5.97
N TYR A 99 5.22 -1.98 -6.31
CA TYR A 99 6.66 -1.87 -6.52
C TYR A 99 7.25 -0.79 -5.62
N ILE A 100 8.53 -0.95 -5.30
CA ILE A 100 9.34 0.10 -4.68
C ILE A 100 10.01 0.85 -5.83
N GLY A 101 9.88 2.17 -5.88
CA GLY A 101 10.26 2.96 -7.05
C GLY A 101 9.45 2.61 -8.31
N VAL A 102 9.98 3.01 -9.46
CA VAL A 102 9.44 2.70 -10.79
C VAL A 102 10.30 1.59 -11.43
N PRO A 103 9.71 0.43 -11.79
CA PRO A 103 10.45 -0.63 -12.47
C PRO A 103 10.68 -0.30 -13.95
N GLU A 104 11.74 -0.84 -14.56
CA GLU A 104 12.12 -0.57 -15.96
C GLU A 104 11.05 -0.97 -16.99
N ASP A 105 10.19 -1.93 -16.64
CA ASP A 105 9.06 -2.41 -17.44
C ASP A 105 7.79 -1.54 -17.35
N VAL A 106 7.89 -0.36 -16.75
CA VAL A 106 6.82 0.64 -16.68
C VAL A 106 7.29 1.91 -17.36
N ASP A 107 6.56 2.34 -18.38
CA ASP A 107 6.78 3.64 -19.00
C ASP A 107 6.24 4.73 -18.06
N GLU A 108 7.09 5.71 -17.75
CA GLU A 108 6.73 6.82 -16.86
C GLU A 108 5.54 7.64 -17.40
N SER A 109 5.34 7.65 -18.72
CA SER A 109 4.22 8.35 -19.36
C SER A 109 2.85 7.71 -19.11
N GLU A 110 2.81 6.44 -18.69
CA GLU A 110 1.58 5.71 -18.38
C GLU A 110 1.17 5.81 -16.89
N ILE A 111 1.99 6.47 -16.06
CA ILE A 111 1.75 6.62 -14.64
C ILE A 111 0.63 7.63 -14.40
N GLN A 112 -0.45 7.17 -13.75
CA GLN A 112 -1.58 7.99 -13.37
C GLN A 112 -1.43 8.47 -11.92
N SER A 113 -1.67 9.75 -11.67
CA SER A 113 -1.82 10.29 -10.31
C SER A 113 -3.23 10.06 -9.80
N LEU A 114 -3.36 9.82 -8.49
CA LEU A 114 -4.64 9.77 -7.79
C LEU A 114 -4.79 11.01 -6.92
N ASP A 115 -5.22 12.11 -7.53
CA ASP A 115 -5.31 13.42 -6.87
C ASP A 115 -6.26 13.38 -5.66
N ASP A 116 -7.33 12.57 -5.72
CA ASP A 116 -8.27 12.36 -4.61
C ASP A 116 -7.64 11.66 -3.41
N ALA A 117 -6.60 10.84 -3.65
CA ALA A 117 -5.86 10.17 -2.59
C ALA A 117 -4.84 11.08 -1.91
N GLN A 118 -4.44 12.19 -2.55
CA GLN A 118 -3.55 13.17 -1.96
C GLN A 118 -4.25 13.96 -0.86
N PRO A 119 -3.53 14.35 0.21
CA PRO A 119 -4.13 15.18 1.23
C PRO A 119 -4.20 16.65 0.82
N LYS A 120 -5.30 17.33 1.15
CA LYS A 120 -5.43 18.78 0.94
C LYS A 120 -4.54 19.61 1.86
N SER A 121 -4.33 19.12 3.09
CA SER A 121 -3.42 19.69 4.07
C SER A 121 -3.10 18.62 5.11
N VAL A 122 -1.83 18.47 5.46
CA VAL A 122 -1.39 17.59 6.56
C VAL A 122 -0.37 18.34 7.38
N ARG A 123 -0.55 18.36 8.70
CA ARG A 123 0.46 18.87 9.63
C ARG A 123 1.62 17.89 9.78
N GLU A 124 1.29 16.63 10.05
CA GLU A 124 2.26 15.57 10.31
C GLU A 124 1.88 14.27 9.60
N HIS A 125 2.88 13.65 8.99
CA HIS A 125 2.75 12.36 8.32
C HIS A 125 4.03 11.56 8.46
N VAL A 126 3.90 10.27 8.26
CA VAL A 126 5.01 9.32 8.17
C VAL A 126 4.91 8.61 6.84
N THR A 127 6.03 8.44 6.15
CA THR A 127 6.09 7.67 4.90
C THR A 127 6.06 6.16 5.19
N VAL A 128 5.55 5.38 4.24
CA VAL A 128 5.61 3.91 4.34
C VAL A 128 7.06 3.43 4.41
N ALA A 129 8.01 4.12 3.75
CA ALA A 129 9.44 3.84 3.86
C ALA A 129 9.94 3.95 5.32
N GLU A 130 9.58 5.00 6.04
CA GLU A 130 9.96 5.18 7.45
C GLU A 130 9.35 4.08 8.33
N ILE A 131 8.08 3.75 8.13
CA ILE A 131 7.42 2.64 8.84
C ILE A 131 8.15 1.33 8.58
N SER A 132 8.49 1.05 7.32
CA SER A 132 9.23 -0.15 6.93
C SER A 132 10.61 -0.24 7.56
N ARG A 133 11.37 0.88 7.59
CA ARG A 133 12.68 0.94 8.24
C ARG A 133 12.55 0.70 9.75
N ASP A 134 11.55 1.28 10.38
CA ASP A 134 11.26 1.09 11.81
C ASP A 134 10.96 -0.36 12.17
N LEU A 135 10.21 -1.07 11.31
CA LEU A 135 9.94 -2.50 11.43
C LEU A 135 11.14 -3.40 11.07
N GLY A 136 12.28 -2.82 10.69
CA GLY A 136 13.51 -3.54 10.36
C GLY A 136 13.55 -4.13 8.95
N ALA A 137 12.83 -3.55 7.98
CA ALA A 137 13.04 -3.87 6.56
C ALA A 137 14.26 -3.14 6.01
N LYS A 138 15.02 -3.82 5.15
CA LYS A 138 15.95 -3.15 4.22
C LYS A 138 15.10 -2.61 3.08
N VAL A 139 14.98 -1.28 3.01
CA VAL A 139 14.25 -0.53 1.98
C VAL A 139 15.26 0.10 1.05
#